data_AF-A0A3P7IM20-F1
#
_entry.id   AF-A0A3P7IM20-F1
#
_cell.length_a   1.000
_cell.length_b   1.000
_cell.length_c   1.000
_cell.angle_alpha   90.00
_cell.angle_beta   90.00
_cell.angle_gamma   90.00
#
_symmetry.space_group_name_H-M   'P 1'
#
loop_
_entity.id
_entity.type
_entity.pdbx_description
1 polymer ?
#
loop_
_entity_poly.entity_id
_entity_poly.type
_entity_poly.pdbx_seq_one_letter_code
_entity_poly.pdbx_strand_id
1 'polypeptide(L)'
;MYRNDGMVEVTACFGHLGHEVNSALLPLSKGDVEVVKAMLMAGICPEKIVSDLRSKYFLPNEAPQRQPRLYHLTVSDVINVADWLDIEVESDSDHPASPSTLKQESAGQDRVEEIFHEDDDLRLSPTPSEKICLKEMLDEALRETARFQAQISERAYLYSRSERLDLLEDLNGKLLSLLEEFTN
;
A
#
# COMPACT_ATOMS: atom_id res chain seq x y z
N MET A 1 -21.92 -7.46 -24.80
CA MET A 1 -22.63 -7.99 -25.99
C MET A 1 -24.10 -7.67 -25.80
N TYR A 2 -24.70 -6.81 -26.64
CA TYR A 2 -26.13 -6.50 -26.58
C TYR A 2 -26.90 -7.60 -27.32
N ARG A 3 -27.95 -8.15 -26.71
CA ARG A 3 -28.93 -8.98 -27.40
C ARG A 3 -29.95 -8.07 -28.09
N ASN A 4 -30.37 -8.42 -29.31
CA ASN A 4 -31.26 -7.61 -30.16
C ASN A 4 -32.73 -7.57 -29.68
N ASP A 5 -33.02 -8.13 -28.51
CA ASP A 5 -34.34 -8.18 -27.87
C ASP A 5 -34.59 -7.00 -26.92
N GLY A 6 -33.60 -6.12 -26.75
CA GLY A 6 -33.70 -4.97 -25.84
C GLY A 6 -33.49 -5.33 -24.36
N MET A 7 -33.04 -6.56 -24.04
CA MET A 7 -32.68 -6.92 -22.68
C MET A 7 -31.22 -6.58 -22.36
N VAL A 8 -31.01 -5.97 -21.20
CA VAL A 8 -29.69 -5.68 -20.63
C VAL A 8 -29.43 -6.69 -19.51
N GLU A 9 -28.45 -7.57 -19.72
CA GLU A 9 -27.96 -8.47 -18.69
C GLU A 9 -26.93 -7.72 -17.84
N VAL A 10 -27.28 -7.46 -16.58
CA VAL A 10 -26.38 -6.82 -15.61
C VAL A 10 -25.93 -7.86 -14.60
N THR A 11 -24.64 -8.20 -14.62
CA THR A 11 -24.02 -8.96 -13.54
C THR A 11 -23.55 -7.97 -12.48
N ALA A 12 -24.28 -7.90 -11.36
CA ALA A 12 -23.87 -7.11 -10.21
C ALA A 12 -23.59 -8.06 -9.02
N CYS A 13 -22.45 -7.87 -8.36
CA CYS A 13 -22.13 -8.56 -7.13
C CYS A 13 -22.82 -7.86 -5.96
N PHE A 14 -23.96 -8.36 -5.51
CA PHE A 14 -24.75 -7.77 -4.41
C PHE A 14 -24.22 -8.07 -2.99
N GLY A 15 -22.94 -8.41 -2.84
CA GLY A 15 -22.37 -8.88 -1.56
C GLY A 15 -21.74 -7.83 -0.65
N HIS A 16 -21.51 -6.60 -1.10
CA HIS A 16 -20.65 -5.63 -0.39
C HIS A 16 -21.38 -4.40 0.16
N LEU A 17 -22.67 -4.21 -0.15
CA LEU A 17 -23.44 -3.06 0.33
C LEU A 17 -23.87 -3.28 1.79
N GLY A 18 -22.99 -2.90 2.73
CA GLY A 18 -23.28 -2.83 4.16
C GLY A 18 -22.39 -3.69 5.07
N HIS A 19 -21.49 -4.51 4.51
CA HIS A 19 -20.50 -5.22 5.32
C HIS A 19 -19.24 -4.36 5.49
N GLU A 20 -18.83 -4.17 6.73
CA GLU A 20 -17.55 -3.53 7.05
C GLU A 20 -16.43 -4.35 6.39
N VAL A 21 -15.76 -3.76 5.41
CA VAL A 21 -14.69 -4.42 4.66
C VAL A 21 -13.53 -4.60 5.63
N ASN A 22 -13.27 -5.85 6.02
CA ASN A 22 -12.12 -6.19 6.84
C ASN A 22 -10.90 -6.36 5.92
N SER A 23 -9.96 -5.43 6.02
CA SER A 23 -8.72 -5.45 5.24
C SER A 23 -7.95 -6.76 5.38
N ALA A 24 -8.07 -7.47 6.50
CA ALA A 24 -7.41 -8.77 6.71
C ALA A 24 -7.89 -9.87 5.76
N LEU A 25 -9.12 -9.77 5.26
CA LEU A 25 -9.74 -10.76 4.37
C LEU A 25 -9.51 -10.45 2.89
N LEU A 26 -8.96 -9.29 2.57
CA LEU A 26 -8.67 -8.92 1.20
C LEU A 26 -7.44 -9.70 0.68
N PRO A 27 -7.44 -10.09 -0.60
CA PRO A 27 -6.23 -10.61 -1.22
C PRO A 27 -5.13 -9.53 -1.22
N LEU A 28 -3.86 -9.97 -1.23
CA LEU A 28 -2.72 -9.06 -1.38
C LEU A 28 -2.80 -8.35 -2.73
N SER A 29 -2.60 -7.04 -2.73
CA SER A 29 -2.47 -6.29 -3.98
C SER A 29 -1.13 -6.62 -4.65
N LYS A 30 -1.01 -6.30 -5.94
CA LYS A 30 0.27 -6.46 -6.65
C LYS A 30 1.41 -5.66 -6.00
N GLY A 31 1.11 -4.47 -5.49
CA GLY A 31 2.09 -3.64 -4.77
C GLY A 31 2.55 -4.31 -3.47
N ASP A 32 1.63 -4.88 -2.70
CA ASP A 32 1.94 -5.60 -1.47
C ASP A 32 2.84 -6.81 -1.74
N VAL A 33 2.57 -7.55 -2.82
CA VAL A 33 3.39 -8.70 -3.25
C VAL A 33 4.82 -8.26 -3.59
N GLU A 34 5.00 -7.15 -4.31
CA GLU A 34 6.35 -6.65 -4.63
C GLU A 34 7.12 -6.21 -3.37
N VAL A 35 6.45 -5.65 -2.36
CA VAL A 35 7.07 -5.33 -1.07
C VAL A 35 7.58 -6.60 -0.38
N VAL A 36 6.73 -7.62 -0.25
CA VAL A 36 7.10 -8.90 0.38
C VAL A 36 8.24 -9.57 -0.40
N LYS A 37 8.14 -9.60 -1.72
CA LYS A 37 9.18 -10.13 -2.62
C LYS A 37 10.52 -9.43 -2.42
N ALA A 38 10.54 -8.10 -2.35
CA ALA A 38 11.79 -7.35 -2.14
C ALA A 38 12.45 -7.73 -0.80
N MET A 39 11.67 -7.95 0.25
CA MET A 39 12.17 -8.39 1.55
C MET A 39 12.68 -9.84 1.52
N LEU A 40 11.96 -10.74 0.84
CA LEU A 40 12.40 -12.12 0.63
C LEU A 40 13.71 -12.19 -0.16
N MET A 41 13.84 -11.43 -1.24
CA MET A 41 15.06 -11.34 -2.04
C MET A 41 16.24 -10.74 -1.26
N ALA A 42 15.97 -9.96 -0.21
CA ALA A 42 16.98 -9.44 0.70
C ALA A 42 17.41 -10.47 1.78
N GLY A 43 16.87 -11.68 1.76
CA GLY A 43 17.19 -12.75 2.71
C GLY A 43 16.57 -12.54 4.10
N ILE A 44 15.48 -11.77 4.20
CA ILE A 44 14.78 -11.57 5.48
C ILE A 44 13.85 -12.76 5.73
N CYS A 45 13.95 -13.39 6.90
CA CYS A 45 13.08 -14.51 7.26
C CYS A 45 11.60 -14.09 7.39
N PRO A 46 10.63 -14.97 7.07
CA PRO A 46 9.20 -14.65 7.06
C PRO A 46 8.66 -14.05 8.36
N GLU A 47 9.09 -14.54 9.52
CA GLU A 47 8.67 -14.06 10.83
C GLU A 47 9.07 -12.60 11.02
N LYS A 48 10.29 -12.25 10.60
CA LYS A 48 10.80 -10.89 10.67
C LYS A 48 10.10 -9.98 9.68
N ILE A 49 9.82 -10.45 8.46
CA ILE A 49 9.01 -9.71 7.48
C ILE A 49 7.66 -9.32 8.08
N VAL A 50 6.95 -10.27 8.68
CA VAL A 50 5.65 -10.01 9.31
C VAL A 50 5.77 -9.01 10.46
N SER A 51 6.76 -9.15 11.33
CA SER A 51 7.00 -8.23 12.44
C SER A 51 7.30 -6.80 11.97
N ASP A 52 8.19 -6.66 10.97
CA ASP A 52 8.62 -5.38 10.42
C ASP A 52 7.45 -4.68 9.69
N LEU A 53 6.70 -5.42 8.87
CA LEU A 53 5.53 -4.87 8.17
C LEU A 53 4.42 -4.46 9.13
N ARG A 54 4.14 -5.28 10.16
CA ARG A 54 3.12 -4.94 11.16
C ARG A 54 3.50 -3.67 11.92
N SER A 55 4.77 -3.50 12.26
CA SER A 55 5.24 -2.30 12.97
C SER A 55 5.22 -1.06 12.06
N LYS A 56 5.61 -1.22 10.80
CA LYS A 56 5.70 -0.13 9.81
C LYS A 56 4.34 0.38 9.35
N TYR A 57 3.37 -0.50 9.15
CA TYR A 57 2.04 -0.18 8.61
C TYR A 57 0.97 -0.02 9.71
N PHE A 58 1.36 0.00 10.99
CA PHE A 58 0.42 0.25 12.07
C PHE A 58 -0.01 1.72 12.09
N LEU A 59 -1.32 1.95 11.98
CA LEU A 59 -1.95 3.26 12.06
C LEU A 59 -2.64 3.39 13.43
N PRO A 60 -2.11 4.17 14.40
CA PRO A 60 -2.62 4.18 15.78
C PRO A 60 -4.04 4.74 15.90
N ASN A 61 -4.49 5.54 14.92
CA ASN A 61 -5.80 6.19 14.92
C ASN A 61 -6.86 5.40 14.13
N GLU A 62 -6.51 4.26 13.54
CA GLU A 62 -7.41 3.44 12.76
C GLU A 62 -7.85 2.19 13.53
N ALA A 63 -9.11 1.79 13.34
CA ALA A 63 -9.62 0.55 13.91
C ALA A 63 -8.84 -0.65 13.34
N PRO A 64 -8.67 -1.76 14.08
CA PRO A 64 -7.94 -2.93 13.61
C PRO A 64 -8.40 -3.44 12.23
N GLN A 65 -9.71 -3.42 11.94
CA GLN A 65 -10.25 -3.86 10.66
C GLN A 65 -9.98 -2.91 9.47
N ARG A 66 -9.54 -1.68 9.76
CA ARG A 66 -9.19 -0.65 8.77
C ARG A 66 -7.69 -0.49 8.55
N GLN A 67 -6.88 -1.27 9.26
CA GLN A 67 -5.44 -1.28 9.03
C GLN A 67 -5.14 -1.75 7.59
N PRO A 68 -4.01 -1.34 6.98
CA PRO A 68 -3.62 -1.80 5.66
C PRO A 68 -3.50 -3.33 5.58
N ARG A 69 -3.68 -3.94 4.40
CA ARG A 69 -3.56 -5.40 4.25
C ARG A 69 -2.21 -5.95 4.73
N LEU A 70 -1.12 -5.20 4.52
CA LEU A 70 0.23 -5.53 4.98
C LEU A 70 0.37 -5.62 6.51
N TYR A 71 -0.45 -4.91 7.28
CA TYR A 71 -0.46 -5.01 8.74
C TYR A 71 -0.98 -6.39 9.20
N HIS A 72 -1.93 -6.95 8.45
CA HIS A 72 -2.57 -8.25 8.71
C HIS A 72 -1.83 -9.43 8.08
N LEU A 73 -0.62 -9.22 7.57
CA LEU A 73 0.13 -10.28 6.90
C LEU A 73 0.51 -11.38 7.90
N THR A 74 0.36 -12.64 7.47
CA THR A 74 0.73 -13.82 8.25
C THR A 74 1.98 -14.48 7.67
N VAL A 75 2.65 -15.33 8.46
CA VAL A 75 3.80 -16.10 7.96
C VAL A 75 3.39 -16.98 6.78
N SER A 76 2.20 -17.60 6.84
CA SER A 76 1.62 -18.34 5.71
C SER A 76 1.44 -17.49 4.46
N ASP A 77 1.04 -16.22 4.59
CA ASP A 77 0.93 -15.32 3.44
C ASP A 77 2.30 -15.06 2.79
N VAL A 78 3.36 -14.86 3.60
CA VAL A 78 4.73 -14.69 3.07
C VAL A 78 5.20 -15.94 2.35
N ILE A 79 4.99 -17.12 2.94
CA ILE A 79 5.37 -18.41 2.34
C ILE A 79 4.64 -18.62 1.02
N ASN A 80 3.32 -18.37 0.98
CA ASN A 80 2.55 -18.48 -0.25
C ASN A 80 3.08 -17.53 -1.35
N VAL A 81 3.49 -16.31 -0.99
CA VAL A 81 4.12 -15.38 -1.94
C VAL A 81 5.46 -15.92 -2.44
N ALA A 82 6.28 -16.50 -1.57
CA ALA A 82 7.54 -17.12 -1.96
C ALA A 82 7.32 -18.30 -2.92
N ASP A 83 6.37 -19.17 -2.61
CA ASP A 83 5.98 -20.32 -3.45
C ASP A 83 5.49 -19.87 -4.83
N TRP A 84 4.67 -18.81 -4.90
CA TRP A 84 4.16 -18.27 -6.17
C TRP A 84 5.27 -17.67 -7.04
N LEU A 85 6.37 -17.25 -6.43
CA LEU A 85 7.50 -16.60 -7.09
C LEU A 85 8.71 -17.54 -7.27
N ASP A 86 8.59 -18.79 -6.83
CA ASP A 86 9.68 -19.79 -6.85
C ASP A 86 10.94 -19.30 -6.10
N ILE A 87 10.73 -18.68 -4.93
CA ILE A 87 11.80 -18.20 -4.03
C ILE A 87 11.99 -19.23 -2.91
N GLU A 88 13.19 -19.80 -2.79
CA GLU A 88 13.54 -20.67 -1.68
C GLU A 88 13.65 -19.86 -0.37
N VAL A 89 12.87 -20.24 0.64
CA VAL A 89 12.89 -19.61 1.96
C VAL A 89 13.67 -20.51 2.92
N GLU A 90 14.82 -20.03 3.39
CA GLU A 90 15.54 -20.68 4.48
C GLU A 90 14.71 -20.56 5.76
N SER A 91 14.21 -21.70 6.24
CA SER A 91 13.54 -21.77 7.55
C SER A 91 14.63 -21.84 8.61
N ASP A 92 14.81 -20.80 9.41
CA ASP A 92 15.73 -20.69 10.57
C ASP A 92 15.33 -21.66 11.73
N SER A 93 15.02 -22.90 11.39
CA SER A 93 14.56 -23.97 12.29
C SER A 93 15.65 -24.43 13.26
N ASP A 94 16.88 -23.96 13.09
CA ASP A 94 18.05 -24.35 13.89
C ASP A 94 18.26 -23.49 15.15
N HIS A 95 17.28 -22.68 15.55
CA HIS A 95 17.30 -22.08 16.89
C HIS A 95 16.67 -23.04 17.93
N PRO A 96 17.49 -23.69 18.78
CA PRO A 96 16.96 -24.53 19.86
C PRO A 96 16.07 -23.67 20.75
N ALA A 97 14.83 -24.14 20.95
CA ALA A 97 13.83 -23.50 21.78
C ALA A 97 14.45 -22.99 23.09
N SER A 98 14.56 -21.67 23.22
CA SER A 98 15.03 -21.06 24.45
C SER A 98 13.97 -21.30 25.55
N PRO A 99 14.35 -21.86 26.70
CA PRO A 99 13.41 -22.12 27.78
C PRO A 99 12.97 -20.79 28.38
N SER A 100 11.67 -20.49 28.23
CA SER A 100 10.96 -19.42 28.91
C SER A 100 11.26 -19.48 30.42
N THR A 101 12.08 -18.55 30.90
CA THR A 101 12.26 -18.30 32.33
C THR A 101 11.70 -16.92 32.64
N LEU A 102 10.46 -16.90 33.12
CA LEU A 102 9.87 -15.80 33.85
C LEU A 102 10.74 -15.44 35.06
N LYS A 103 11.25 -14.21 35.09
CA LYS A 103 11.64 -13.55 36.35
C LYS A 103 11.14 -12.11 36.35
N GLN A 104 10.17 -11.88 37.24
CA GLN A 104 9.74 -10.59 37.74
C GLN A 104 10.84 -9.90 38.56
N GLU A 105 10.60 -8.61 38.83
CA GLU A 105 11.29 -7.69 39.75
C GLU A 105 12.52 -7.00 39.11
N SER A 106 12.77 -5.69 39.26
CA SER A 106 12.39 -4.75 40.30
C SER A 106 12.47 -3.29 39.82
N ALA A 107 11.77 -2.42 40.55
CA ALA A 107 11.78 -0.97 40.42
C ALA A 107 13.19 -0.34 40.53
N GLY A 108 13.42 0.68 39.71
CA GLY A 108 14.57 1.57 39.79
C GLY A 108 14.28 2.83 38.98
N GLN A 109 13.66 3.82 39.62
CA GLN A 109 13.57 5.19 39.11
C GLN A 109 14.97 5.79 39.13
N ASP A 110 15.55 5.98 37.96
CA ASP A 110 16.74 6.82 37.81
C ASP A 110 16.48 7.94 36.83
N ARG A 111 17.01 9.10 37.21
CA ARG A 111 16.57 10.44 36.85
C ARG A 111 17.31 10.87 35.59
N VAL A 112 16.64 10.86 34.45
CA VAL A 112 17.22 11.29 33.17
C VAL A 112 17.19 12.83 33.12
N GLU A 113 18.37 13.44 33.16
CA GLU A 113 18.54 14.86 32.85
C GLU A 113 18.36 15.08 31.34
N GLU A 114 17.42 15.95 30.97
CA GLU A 114 17.19 16.40 29.60
C GLU A 114 18.38 17.24 29.13
N ILE A 115 19.32 16.59 28.45
CA ILE A 115 20.33 17.27 27.64
C ILE A 115 19.66 17.62 26.32
N PHE A 116 19.25 18.87 26.17
CA PHE A 116 18.88 19.45 24.88
C PHE A 116 20.14 19.50 24.00
N HIS A 117 20.31 18.48 23.15
CA HIS A 117 21.17 18.61 21.98
C HIS A 117 20.37 19.39 20.93
N GLU A 118 20.81 20.63 20.70
CA GLU A 118 20.50 21.35 19.48
C GLU A 118 21.14 20.55 18.34
N ASP A 119 20.38 19.62 17.78
CA ASP A 119 20.74 18.90 16.56
C ASP A 119 20.86 19.94 15.44
N ASP A 120 22.11 20.36 15.22
CA ASP A 120 22.55 21.15 14.09
C ASP A 120 22.13 20.40 12.83
N ASP A 121 21.09 20.94 12.20
CA ASP A 121 20.29 20.40 11.11
C ASP A 121 21.15 20.40 9.82
N LEU A 122 22.21 19.59 9.84
CA LEU A 122 23.07 19.30 8.70
C LEU A 122 22.22 18.54 7.70
N ARG A 123 21.51 19.31 6.85
CA ARG A 123 20.83 18.85 5.65
C ARG A 123 21.83 18.07 4.79
N LEU A 124 21.92 16.78 5.04
CA LEU A 124 22.65 15.83 4.23
C LEU A 124 22.03 15.91 2.84
N SER A 125 22.75 16.54 1.91
CA SER A 125 22.33 16.57 0.54
C SER A 125 22.13 15.13 0.06
N PRO A 126 21.03 14.81 -0.63
CA PRO A 126 20.74 13.45 -1.03
C PRO A 126 21.92 12.88 -1.81
N THR A 127 22.29 11.65 -1.46
CA THR A 127 23.37 10.91 -2.08
C THR A 127 23.11 10.75 -3.59
N PRO A 128 24.14 10.55 -4.42
CA PRO A 128 23.95 10.32 -5.85
C PRO A 128 22.97 9.17 -6.18
N SER A 129 22.93 8.14 -5.33
CA SER A 129 21.99 7.01 -5.45
C SER A 129 20.53 7.45 -5.21
N GLU A 130 20.29 8.23 -4.15
CA GLU A 130 18.95 8.76 -3.83
C GLU A 130 18.44 9.71 -4.91
N LYS A 131 19.32 10.51 -5.51
CA LYS A 131 18.95 11.39 -6.63
C LYS A 131 18.50 10.62 -7.87
N ILE A 132 19.09 9.45 -8.14
CA ILE A 132 18.68 8.59 -9.26
C ILE A 132 17.30 8.01 -8.98
N CYS A 133 17.07 7.47 -7.78
CA CYS A 133 15.77 6.91 -7.38
C CYS A 133 14.64 7.95 -7.46
N LEU A 134 14.88 9.16 -6.94
CA LEU A 134 13.89 10.26 -7.01
C LEU A 134 13.58 10.67 -8.46
N LYS A 135 14.58 10.66 -9.34
CA LYS A 135 14.38 10.97 -10.75
C LYS A 135 13.53 9.91 -11.45
N GLU A 136 13.78 8.64 -11.19
CA GLU A 136 13.00 7.53 -11.76
C GLU A 136 11.55 7.56 -11.28
N MET A 137 11.32 7.83 -9.99
CA MET A 137 9.97 8.00 -9.44
C MET A 137 9.23 9.18 -10.10
N LEU A 138 9.91 10.31 -10.29
CA LEU A 138 9.34 11.48 -10.97
C LEU A 138 9.01 11.18 -12.44
N ASP A 139 9.89 10.49 -13.16
CA ASP A 139 9.69 10.11 -14.55
C ASP A 139 8.55 9.09 -14.74
N GLU A 140 8.32 8.20 -13.77
CA GLU A 140 7.14 7.33 -13.78
C GLU A 140 5.85 8.11 -13.48
N ALA A 141 5.86 8.97 -12.45
CA ALA A 141 4.70 9.81 -12.11
C ALA A 141 4.27 10.72 -13.28
N LEU A 142 5.25 11.30 -14.00
CA LEU A 142 4.99 12.08 -15.21
C LEU A 142 4.38 11.23 -16.32
N ARG A 143 4.85 9.99 -16.51
CA ARG A 143 4.29 9.06 -17.51
C ARG A 143 2.86 8.65 -17.17
N GLU A 144 2.56 8.37 -15.91
CA GLU A 144 1.20 8.06 -15.47
C GLU A 144 0.26 9.25 -15.68
N THR A 145 0.69 10.46 -15.31
CA THR A 145 -0.07 11.70 -15.52
C THR A 145 -0.41 11.90 -17.00
N ALA A 146 0.56 11.69 -17.91
CA ALA A 146 0.34 11.78 -19.34
C ALA A 146 -0.68 10.75 -19.86
N ARG A 147 -0.64 9.51 -19.35
CA ARG A 147 -1.64 8.47 -19.71
C ARG A 147 -3.04 8.87 -19.26
N PHE A 148 -3.20 9.38 -18.04
CA PHE A 148 -4.50 9.85 -17.55
C PHE A 148 -5.02 11.02 -18.39
N GLN A 149 -4.18 11.99 -18.71
CA GLN A 149 -4.54 13.12 -19.56
C GLN A 149 -5.01 12.68 -20.95
N ALA A 150 -4.36 11.67 -21.54
CA ALA A 150 -4.77 11.10 -22.82
C ALA A 150 -6.17 10.45 -22.74
N GLN A 151 -6.44 9.67 -21.69
CA GLN A 151 -7.75 9.03 -21.49
C GLN A 151 -8.88 10.04 -21.27
N ILE A 152 -8.63 11.10 -20.49
CA ILE A 152 -9.57 12.21 -20.30
C ILE A 152 -9.88 12.89 -21.63
N SER A 153 -8.83 13.19 -22.41
CA SER A 153 -8.97 13.86 -23.70
C SER A 153 -9.77 13.01 -24.69
N GLU A 154 -9.50 11.70 -24.74
CA GLU A 154 -10.25 10.76 -25.58
C GLU A 154 -11.74 10.71 -25.19
N ARG A 155 -12.06 10.60 -23.90
CA ARG A 155 -13.46 10.60 -23.44
C ARG A 155 -14.17 11.92 -23.71
N ALA A 156 -13.51 13.04 -23.45
CA ALA A 156 -14.06 14.36 -23.75
C ALA A 156 -14.36 14.51 -25.24
N TYR A 157 -13.47 14.04 -26.12
CA TYR A 157 -13.69 14.00 -27.57
C TYR A 157 -14.91 13.15 -27.94
N LEU A 158 -15.04 11.95 -27.38
CA LEU A 158 -16.19 11.06 -27.64
C LEU A 158 -17.51 11.67 -27.17
N TYR A 159 -17.54 12.32 -26.00
CA TYR A 159 -18.74 13.00 -25.50
C TYR A 159 -19.12 14.21 -26.34
N SER A 160 -18.14 15.03 -26.72
CA SER A 160 -18.35 16.16 -27.63
C SER A 160 -18.92 15.69 -28.98
N ARG A 161 -18.35 14.62 -29.55
CA ARG A 161 -18.80 14.06 -30.83
C ARG A 161 -20.19 13.42 -30.77
N SER A 162 -20.60 12.91 -29.61
CA SER A 162 -21.92 12.27 -29.42
C SER A 162 -22.99 13.23 -28.89
N GLU A 163 -22.69 14.54 -28.82
CA GLU A 163 -23.57 15.58 -28.28
C GLU A 163 -24.03 15.31 -26.83
N ARG A 164 -23.27 14.48 -26.09
CA ARG A 164 -23.51 14.14 -24.68
C ARG A 164 -22.88 15.18 -23.76
N LEU A 165 -23.39 16.40 -23.83
CA LEU A 165 -22.89 17.53 -23.01
C LEU A 165 -23.08 17.28 -21.51
N ASP A 166 -24.12 16.54 -21.13
CA ASP A 166 -24.39 16.09 -19.75
C ASP A 166 -23.19 15.33 -19.14
N LEU A 167 -22.59 14.42 -19.92
CA LEU A 167 -21.45 13.62 -19.48
C LEU A 167 -20.15 14.42 -19.47
N LEU A 168 -20.04 15.45 -20.31
CA LEU A 168 -18.88 16.33 -20.33
C LEU A 168 -18.88 17.25 -19.09
N GLU A 169 -20.06 17.76 -18.70
CA GLU A 169 -20.22 18.52 -17.46
C GLU A 169 -19.92 17.68 -16.22
N ASP A 170 -20.42 16.43 -16.15
CA ASP A 170 -20.09 15.49 -15.07
C ASP A 170 -18.58 15.17 -15.01
N LEU A 171 -17.94 14.93 -16.16
CA LEU A 171 -16.49 14.71 -16.21
C LEU A 171 -15.72 15.94 -15.71
N ASN A 172 -16.11 17.14 -16.11
CA ASN A 172 -15.48 18.38 -15.67
C ASN A 172 -15.66 18.61 -14.16
N GLY A 173 -16.85 18.36 -13.63
CA GLY A 173 -17.13 18.44 -12.19
C GLY A 173 -16.23 17.51 -11.38
N LYS A 174 -16.08 16.25 -11.81
CA LYS A 174 -15.17 15.28 -11.16
C LYS A 174 -13.71 15.71 -11.20
N LEU A 175 -13.25 16.30 -12.30
CA LEU A 175 -11.88 16.81 -12.41
C LEU A 175 -11.64 17.99 -11.46
N LEU A 176 -12.61 18.89 -11.31
CA LEU A 176 -12.52 19.99 -10.35
C LEU A 176 -12.48 19.48 -8.91
N SER A 177 -13.33 18.52 -8.53
CA SER A 177 -13.29 17.92 -7.19
C SER A 177 -11.95 17.25 -6.89
N LEU A 178 -11.38 16.52 -7.85
CA LEU A 178 -10.04 15.95 -7.68
C LEU A 178 -8.96 17.02 -7.50
N LEU A 179 -9.01 18.11 -8.27
CA LEU A 179 -8.06 19.22 -8.10
C LEU A 179 -8.18 19.88 -6.73
N GLU A 180 -9.40 20.06 -6.22
CA GLU A 180 -9.65 20.59 -4.87
C GLU A 180 -9.08 19.69 -3.78
N GLU A 181 -9.20 18.36 -3.92
CA GLU A 181 -8.60 17.38 -3.00
C GLU A 181 -7.07 17.45 -2.96
N PHE A 182 -6.40 17.79 -4.06
CA PHE A 182 -4.95 17.94 -4.10
C PHE A 182 -4.43 19.29 -3.59
N THR A 183 -5.30 20.30 -3.52
CA THR A 183 -4.92 21.67 -3.09
C THR A 183 -5.15 21.94 -1.61
N ASN A 184 -5.93 21.09 -0.92
CA ASN A 184 -6.22 21.19 0.52
C ASN A 184 -5.38 20.19 1.33
#